data_AF-A0A6V7J0V7-F1
#
_entry.id   AF-A0A6V7J0V7-F1
#
_cell.length_a   1.000
_cell.length_b   1.000
_cell.length_c   1.000
_cell.angle_alpha   90.00
_cell.angle_beta   90.00
_cell.angle_gamma   90.00
#
_symmetry.space_group_name_H-M   'P 1'
#
loop_
_entity.id
_entity.type
_entity.pdbx_description
1 polymer ?
#
loop_
_entity_poly.entity_id
_entity_poly.type
_entity_poly.pdbx_seq_one_letter_code
_entity_poly.pdbx_strand_id
1 'polypeptide(L)'
;EEVKKEVTQKFHPIGHTLDICMDMLFNFIHECCYKDGTLYPEGVKKIYYDLLYIFEKHILTTYDSHHIQFIYFYLCSFQSSISQAFINWLWATLNNPNLAPATR
;
A
#
# COMPACT_ATOMS: atom_id res chain seq x y z
N GLU A 1 -0.58 32.63 -34.94
CA GLU A 1 -1.66 32.21 -34.04
C GLU A 1 -1.27 30.94 -33.32
N GLU A 2 -1.43 30.99 -32.01
CA GLU A 2 -1.09 29.98 -31.02
C GLU A 2 -2.07 28.80 -31.07
N VAL A 3 -1.59 27.61 -30.69
CA VAL A 3 -2.27 26.83 -29.64
C VAL A 3 -1.20 26.19 -28.76
N LYS A 4 -0.75 26.92 -27.73
CA LYS A 4 -0.17 26.29 -26.54
C LYS A 4 -1.29 25.45 -25.91
N LYS A 5 -1.18 24.12 -26.00
CA LYS A 5 -2.00 23.22 -25.18
C LYS A 5 -1.60 23.44 -23.73
N GLU A 6 -2.26 24.38 -23.06
CA GLU A 6 -2.23 24.46 -21.61
C GLU A 6 -2.70 23.12 -21.05
N VAL A 7 -1.79 22.41 -20.40
CA VAL A 7 -2.14 21.25 -19.56
C VAL A 7 -2.91 21.83 -18.39
N THR A 8 -4.21 21.98 -18.55
CA THR A 8 -5.12 22.31 -17.46
C THR A 8 -5.08 21.10 -16.53
N GLN A 9 -4.27 21.20 -15.48
CA GLN A 9 -4.29 20.26 -14.36
C GLN A 9 -5.70 20.32 -13.78
N LYS A 10 -6.56 19.39 -14.21
CA LYS A 10 -7.95 19.33 -13.74
C LYS A 10 -7.89 19.02 -12.25
N PHE A 11 -8.27 20.00 -11.43
CA PHE A 11 -8.49 19.79 -10.01
C PHE A 11 -9.56 18.70 -9.88
N HIS A 12 -9.17 17.52 -9.42
CA HIS A 12 -10.05 16.38 -9.19
C HIS A 12 -10.27 16.28 -7.68
N PRO A 13 -11.38 16.82 -7.12
CA PRO A 13 -11.54 16.95 -5.67
C PRO A 13 -11.38 15.62 -4.93
N ILE A 14 -11.89 14.52 -5.50
CA ILE A 14 -11.76 13.17 -4.94
C ILE A 14 -10.30 12.68 -4.99
N GLY A 15 -9.58 13.02 -6.06
CA GLY A 15 -8.16 12.65 -6.20
C GLY A 15 -7.31 13.39 -5.19
N HIS A 16 -7.57 14.68 -5.01
CA HIS A 16 -6.91 15.49 -3.99
C HIS A 16 -7.18 14.97 -2.57
N THR A 17 -8.42 14.59 -2.25
CA THR A 17 -8.74 13.96 -0.97
C THR A 17 -7.99 12.64 -0.79
N LEU A 18 -7.92 11.81 -1.83
CA LEU A 18 -7.16 10.56 -1.79
C LEU A 18 -5.68 10.82 -1.54
N ASP A 19 -5.07 11.80 -2.22
CA ASP A 19 -3.67 12.18 -2.05
C ASP A 19 -3.39 12.59 -0.60
N ILE A 20 -4.25 13.43 -0.01
CA ILE A 20 -4.14 13.85 1.40
C ILE A 20 -4.27 12.63 2.33
N CYS A 21 -5.25 11.75 2.11
CA CYS A 21 -5.42 10.54 2.91
C CYS A 21 -4.21 9.60 2.83
N MET A 22 -3.67 9.41 1.64
CA MET A 22 -2.49 8.57 1.41
C MET A 22 -1.26 9.15 2.08
N ASP A 23 -1.03 10.46 1.97
CA ASP A 23 0.07 11.16 2.64
C ASP A 23 0.00 11.01 4.17
N MET A 24 -1.18 11.23 4.76
CA MET A 24 -1.40 11.03 6.20
C MET A 24 -1.10 9.58 6.63
N LEU A 25 -1.53 8.59 5.83
CA LEU A 25 -1.27 7.18 6.12
C LEU A 25 0.22 6.82 6.01
N PHE A 26 0.91 7.34 5.00
CA PHE A 26 2.35 7.10 4.84
C PHE A 26 3.15 7.72 5.99
N ASN A 27 2.79 8.94 6.40
CA ASN A 27 3.41 9.59 7.54
C ASN A 27 3.18 8.79 8.83
N PHE A 28 1.94 8.35 9.09
CA PHE A 28 1.63 7.48 10.23
C PHE A 28 2.43 6.16 10.24
N ILE A 29 2.52 5.48 9.08
CA ILE A 29 3.31 4.25 8.94
C ILE A 29 4.78 4.50 9.23
N HIS A 30 5.33 5.61 8.70
CA HIS A 30 6.71 5.99 8.93
C HIS A 30 6.99 6.25 10.41
N GLU A 31 6.15 7.03 11.09
CA GLU A 31 6.28 7.32 12.53
C GLU A 31 6.19 6.05 13.40
N CYS A 32 5.38 5.07 13.00
CA CYS A 32 5.31 3.80 13.72
C CYS A 32 6.56 2.93 13.51
N CYS A 33 7.14 2.98 12.32
CA CYS A 33 8.23 2.11 11.90
C CYS A 33 9.62 2.69 12.14
N TYR A 34 9.75 4.00 12.34
CA TYR A 34 11.02 4.67 12.59
C TYR A 34 11.02 5.36 13.95
N LYS A 35 12.10 5.16 14.71
CA LYS A 35 12.39 5.88 15.95
C LYS A 35 13.75 6.54 15.82
N ASP A 36 13.82 7.85 16.05
CA ASP A 36 15.06 8.63 15.95
C ASP A 36 15.80 8.42 14.61
N GLY A 37 15.05 8.31 13.51
CA GLY A 37 15.59 8.08 12.17
C GLY A 37 16.07 6.65 11.89
N THR A 38 15.96 5.74 12.86
CA THR A 38 16.34 4.34 12.70
C THR A 38 15.09 3.46 12.61
N LEU A 39 15.14 2.45 11.72
CA LEU A 39 14.06 1.49 11.58
C LEU A 39 13.88 0.71 12.89
N TYR A 40 12.68 0.73 13.44
CA TYR A 40 12.29 0.10 14.69
C TYR A 40 11.57 -1.23 14.41
N PRO A 41 12.22 -2.39 14.62
CA PRO A 41 11.70 -3.69 14.15
C PRO A 41 10.35 -4.08 14.75
N GLU A 42 10.10 -3.78 16.02
CA GLU A 42 8.82 -4.11 16.66
C GLU A 42 7.66 -3.28 16.09
N GLY A 43 7.93 -2.02 15.72
CA GLY A 43 6.96 -1.15 15.06
C GLY A 43 6.62 -1.67 13.66
N VAL A 44 7.65 -2.01 12.88
CA VAL A 44 7.50 -2.65 11.57
C VAL A 44 6.69 -3.94 11.68
N LYS A 45 7.02 -4.81 12.63
CA LYS A 45 6.33 -6.09 12.84
C LYS A 45 4.84 -5.89 13.14
N LYS A 46 4.49 -4.94 14.00
CA LYS A 46 3.09 -4.63 14.33
C LYS A 46 2.34 -4.13 13.08
N ILE A 47 2.88 -3.11 12.41
CA ILE A 47 2.27 -2.52 11.21
C ILE A 47 2.16 -3.53 10.09
N TYR A 48 3.15 -4.42 9.93
CA TYR A 48 3.15 -5.48 8.93
C TYR A 48 1.92 -6.38 9.05
N TYR A 49 1.66 -6.94 10.24
CA TYR A 49 0.52 -7.85 10.40
C TYR A 49 -0.82 -7.14 10.29
N ASP A 50 -0.95 -5.92 10.83
CA ASP A 50 -2.17 -5.13 10.75
C ASP A 50 -2.50 -4.78 9.29
N LEU A 51 -1.51 -4.30 8.53
CA LEU A 51 -1.68 -3.99 7.11
C LEU A 51 -1.87 -5.24 6.26
N LEU A 52 -1.24 -6.37 6.61
CA LEU A 52 -1.38 -7.61 5.83
C LEU A 52 -2.80 -8.17 5.96
N TYR A 53 -3.38 -8.11 7.16
CA TYR A 53 -4.77 -8.46 7.39
C TYR A 53 -5.73 -7.58 6.57
N ILE A 54 -5.51 -6.25 6.56
CA ILE A 54 -6.31 -5.31 5.76
C ILE A 54 -6.12 -5.60 4.26
N PHE A 55 -4.88 -5.88 3.84
CA PHE A 55 -4.55 -6.19 2.46
C PHE A 55 -5.32 -7.41 1.99
N GLU A 56 -5.26 -8.53 2.73
CA GLU A 56 -5.99 -9.75 2.42
C GLU A 56 -7.50 -9.54 2.36
N LYS A 57 -8.06 -8.89 3.39
CA LYS A 57 -9.51 -8.77 3.56
C LYS A 57 -10.15 -7.78 2.60
N HIS A 58 -9.48 -6.66 2.32
CA HIS A 58 -10.06 -5.53 1.61
C HIS A 58 -9.35 -5.24 0.29
N ILE A 59 -8.02 -5.16 0.26
CA ILE A 59 -7.31 -4.73 -0.95
C ILE A 59 -7.35 -5.83 -2.02
N LEU A 60 -7.12 -7.07 -1.62
CA LEU A 60 -7.13 -8.24 -2.51
C LEU A 60 -8.52 -8.54 -3.10
N THR A 61 -9.56 -8.26 -2.33
CA THR A 61 -10.96 -8.53 -2.72
C THR A 61 -11.61 -7.37 -3.48
N THR A 62 -11.03 -6.18 -3.40
CA THR A 62 -11.55 -5.00 -4.10
C THR A 62 -11.07 -4.98 -5.53
N TYR A 63 -11.99 -5.26 -6.45
CA TYR A 63 -11.73 -5.13 -7.88
C TYR A 63 -11.38 -3.66 -8.23
N ASP A 64 -10.40 -3.49 -9.11
CA ASP A 64 -10.04 -2.21 -9.73
C ASP A 64 -9.49 -1.11 -8.79
N SER A 65 -8.92 -1.52 -7.65
CA SER A 65 -8.17 -0.59 -6.78
C SER A 65 -6.76 -0.33 -7.32
N HIS A 66 -6.44 0.95 -7.55
CA HIS A 66 -5.19 1.37 -8.20
C HIS A 66 -4.17 2.03 -7.26
N HIS A 67 -4.62 2.60 -6.14
CA HIS A 67 -3.79 3.44 -5.28
C HIS A 67 -3.57 2.84 -3.88
N ILE A 68 -4.55 2.11 -3.35
CA ILE A 68 -4.52 1.66 -1.94
C ILE A 68 -3.46 0.59 -1.70
N GLN A 69 -3.13 -0.24 -2.71
CA GLN A 69 -2.04 -1.22 -2.63
C GLN A 69 -0.67 -0.59 -2.33
N PHE A 70 -0.48 0.68 -2.69
CA PHE A 70 0.78 1.38 -2.41
C PHE A 70 1.04 1.59 -0.93
N ILE A 71 0.02 1.52 -0.07
CA ILE A 71 0.17 1.50 1.39
C ILE A 71 1.07 0.35 1.83
N TYR A 72 0.82 -0.85 1.29
CA TYR A 72 1.63 -2.02 1.62
C TYR A 72 2.99 -1.99 0.93
N PHE A 73 3.05 -1.50 -0.32
CA PHE A 73 4.32 -1.36 -1.04
C PHE A 73 5.26 -0.34 -0.39
N TYR A 74 4.71 0.71 0.22
CA TYR A 74 5.49 1.64 1.02
C TYR A 74 6.18 0.95 2.20
N LEU A 75 5.45 0.08 2.92
CA LEU A 75 6.06 -0.73 3.98
C LEU A 75 7.17 -1.67 3.43
N CYS A 76 6.93 -2.31 2.28
CA CYS A 76 7.93 -3.13 1.62
C CYS A 76 9.21 -2.36 1.23
N SER A 77 9.11 -1.04 1.03
CA SER A 77 10.26 -0.20 0.66
C SER A 77 11.27 -0.02 1.80
N PHE A 78 10.88 -0.24 3.07
CA PHE A 78 11.74 -0.02 4.23
C PHE A 78 12.87 -1.05 4.34
N GLN A 79 12.63 -2.30 3.92
CA GLN A 79 13.64 -3.36 3.94
C GLN A 79 13.26 -4.50 2.99
N SER A 80 14.25 -5.06 2.29
CA SER A 80 14.06 -6.17 1.34
C SER A 80 13.50 -7.46 1.98
N SER A 81 13.74 -7.68 3.27
CA SER A 81 13.15 -8.80 4.02
C SER A 81 11.62 -8.73 4.07
N ILE A 82 11.06 -7.52 4.16
CA ILE A 82 9.61 -7.28 4.20
C ILE A 82 9.00 -7.61 2.84
N SER A 83 9.61 -7.13 1.75
CA SER A 83 9.15 -7.44 0.39
C SER A 83 9.21 -8.95 0.11
N GLN A 84 10.28 -9.63 0.54
CA GLN A 84 10.40 -11.07 0.34
C GLN A 84 9.35 -11.84 1.12
N ALA A 85 9.10 -11.47 2.39
CA ALA A 85 8.06 -12.08 3.20
C ALA A 85 6.67 -11.92 2.55
N PHE A 86 6.40 -10.73 2.02
CA PHE A 86 5.15 -10.45 1.34
C PHE A 86 4.98 -11.22 0.02
N ILE A 87 6.02 -11.30 -0.82
CA ILE A 87 5.98 -12.08 -2.06
C ILE A 87 5.75 -13.56 -1.75
N ASN A 88 6.42 -14.10 -0.73
CA ASN A 88 6.22 -15.49 -0.29
C ASN A 88 4.79 -15.72 0.19
N TRP A 89 4.22 -14.77 0.94
CA TRP A 89 2.83 -14.82 1.38
C TRP A 89 1.88 -14.79 0.18
N LEU A 90 2.05 -13.86 -0.76
CA LEU A 90 1.23 -13.78 -1.99
C LEU A 90 1.28 -15.09 -2.78
N TRP A 91 2.48 -15.64 -2.96
CA TRP A 91 2.66 -16.91 -3.66
C TRP A 91 1.91 -18.04 -2.97
N ALA A 92 1.98 -18.13 -1.65
CA ALA A 92 1.24 -19.13 -0.89
C ALA A 92 -0.28 -18.93 -1.00
N THR A 93 -0.76 -17.69 -0.94
CA THR A 93 -2.18 -17.34 -1.07
C THR A 93 -2.72 -17.73 -2.44
N LEU A 94 -2.04 -17.37 -3.53
CA LEU A 94 -2.48 -17.69 -4.91
C LEU A 94 -2.53 -19.19 -5.18
N ASN A 95 -1.58 -19.95 -4.62
CA ASN A 95 -1.50 -21.40 -4.79
C ASN A 95 -2.40 -22.19 -3.81
N ASN A 96 -3.12 -21.52 -2.90
CA ASN A 96 -3.94 -22.21 -1.92
C ASN A 96 -5.19 -22.84 -2.58
N PRO A 97 -5.34 -24.18 -2.59
CA PRO A 97 -6.47 -24.86 -3.22
C PRO A 97 -7.81 -24.54 -2.56
N ASN A 98 -7.79 -24.08 -1.30
CA ASN A 98 -8.98 -23.82 -0.49
C ASN A 98 -9.56 -22.40 -0.64
N LEU A 99 -8.89 -21.50 -1.39
CA LEU A 99 -9.40 -20.17 -1.67
C LEU A 99 -10.24 -20.16 -2.96
N ALA A 100 -11.33 -19.39 -2.95
CA ALA A 100 -12.21 -19.25 -4.09
C ALA A 100 -11.46 -18.66 -5.30
N PRO A 101 -11.80 -19.03 -6.55
CA PRO A 101 -11.13 -18.51 -7.74
C PRO A 101 -11.20 -16.99 -7.89
N ALA A 102 -12.22 -16.34 -7.32
CA ALA A 102 -12.36 -14.88 -7.31
C ALA A 102 -11.38 -14.18 -6.34
N THR A 103 -10.68 -14.94 -5.50
CA THR A 103 -9.65 -14.48 -4.55
C THR A 103 -8.25 -14.94 -4.98
N ARG A 104 -8.14 -15.63 -6.12
CA ARG A 104 -6.88 -15.94 -6.83
C ARG A 104 -6.69 -14.97 -7.99
#